data_AF-A0A2X2BJZ1-F1
#
_entry.id   AF-A0A2X2BJZ1-F1
#
_cell.length_a   1.000
_cell.length_b   1.000
_cell.length_c   1.000
_cell.angle_alpha   90.00
_cell.angle_beta   90.00
_cell.angle_gamma   90.00
#
_symmetry.space_group_name_H-M   'P 1'
#
loop_
_entity.id
_entity.type
_entity.pdbx_description
1 polymer ?
#
loop_
_entity_poly.entity_id
_entity_poly.type
_entity_poly.pdbx_seq_one_letter_code
_entity_poly.pdbx_strand_id
1 'polypeptide(L)'
;MITIIGGSGFIGTRLSGQLTKENIEFKIVDIVKSEKYPEKWVFGDVTRPESLLEPLKGSDVIINLAAQHKDNVHPISLYYEVNVDGAKIFVMLLNN
;
A
#
# COMPACT_ATOMS: atom_id res chain seq x y z
N MET A 1 -1.52 -2.72 14.46
CA MET A 1 -2.48 -2.16 13.47
C MET A 1 -2.26 -2.77 12.08
N ILE A 2 -3.32 -2.97 11.28
CA ILE A 2 -3.22 -3.43 9.87
C ILE A 2 -2.80 -2.27 8.96
N THR A 3 -1.87 -2.51 8.04
CA THR A 3 -1.46 -1.54 7.02
C THR A 3 -1.76 -2.05 5.62
N ILE A 4 -2.51 -1.28 4.84
CA ILE A 4 -2.89 -1.62 3.48
C ILE A 4 -2.13 -0.73 2.52
N ILE A 5 -1.19 -1.30 1.78
CA ILE A 5 -0.42 -0.59 0.76
C ILE A 5 -1.17 -0.66 -0.57
N GLY A 6 -1.25 0.42 -1.33
CA GLY A 6 -2.16 0.47 -2.50
C GLY A 6 -3.64 0.48 -2.08
N GLY A 7 -3.91 0.91 -0.84
CA GLY A 7 -5.24 0.82 -0.23
C GLY A 7 -6.27 1.81 -0.78
N SER A 8 -5.85 2.84 -1.53
CA SER A 8 -6.75 3.82 -2.14
C SER A 8 -7.44 3.28 -3.40
N GLY A 9 -6.96 2.18 -3.96
CA GLY A 9 -7.50 1.55 -5.17
C GLY A 9 -8.79 0.74 -4.97
N PHE A 10 -9.24 0.11 -6.05
CA PHE A 10 -10.49 -0.65 -6.12
C PHE A 10 -10.58 -1.79 -5.08
N ILE A 11 -9.52 -2.58 -4.92
CA ILE A 11 -9.50 -3.69 -3.94
C ILE A 11 -9.31 -3.13 -2.53
N GLY A 12 -8.38 -2.19 -2.37
CA GLY A 12 -8.06 -1.57 -1.08
C GLY A 12 -9.25 -0.92 -0.38
N THR A 13 -10.07 -0.17 -1.13
CA THR A 13 -11.27 0.49 -0.59
C THR A 13 -12.41 -0.49 -0.22
N ARG A 14 -12.45 -1.68 -0.83
CA ARG A 14 -13.37 -2.76 -0.43
C ARG A 14 -12.93 -3.43 0.86
N LEU A 15 -11.66 -3.81 0.93
CA LEU A 15 -11.07 -4.39 2.14
C LEU A 15 -11.21 -3.44 3.32
N SER A 16 -10.86 -2.17 3.14
CA SER A 16 -11.04 -1.11 4.14
C SER A 16 -12.49 -1.02 4.63
N GLY A 17 -13.46 -1.19 3.72
CA GLY A 17 -14.88 -1.24 4.07
C GLY A 17 -15.28 -2.44 4.92
N GLN A 18 -14.68 -3.61 4.68
CA GLN A 18 -14.89 -4.79 5.53
C GLN A 18 -14.26 -4.59 6.91
N LEU A 19 -13.03 -4.09 6.98
CA LEU A 19 -12.34 -3.83 8.25
C LEU A 19 -13.10 -2.79 9.11
N THR A 20 -13.62 -1.71 8.50
CA THR A 20 -14.45 -0.74 9.23
C THR A 20 -15.72 -1.38 9.79
N LYS A 21 -16.38 -2.29 9.06
CA LYS A 21 -17.59 -2.98 9.55
C LYS A 21 -17.30 -3.86 10.76
N GLU A 22 -16.14 -4.51 10.77
CA GLU A 22 -15.67 -5.34 11.88
C GLU A 22 -15.01 -4.52 13.00
N ASN A 23 -15.02 -3.19 12.90
CA ASN A 23 -14.36 -2.27 13.84
C ASN A 23 -12.85 -2.57 14.04
N ILE A 24 -12.18 -3.02 12.98
CA ILE A 24 -10.75 -3.30 12.96
C ILE A 24 -10.00 -2.04 12.54
N GLU A 25 -8.98 -1.66 13.30
CA GLU A 25 -8.14 -0.51 13.00
C GLU A 25 -7.15 -0.79 11.86
N PHE A 26 -7.05 0.16 10.93
CA PHE A 26 -6.15 0.08 9.79
C PHE A 26 -5.69 1.47 9.33
N LYS A 27 -4.55 1.50 8.63
CA LYS A 27 -4.06 2.64 7.85
C LYS A 27 -3.87 2.25 6.38
N ILE A 28 -4.04 3.22 5.49
CA ILE A 28 -3.80 3.10 4.06
C ILE A 28 -2.49 3.82 3.73
N VAL A 29 -1.58 3.12 3.05
CA VAL A 29 -0.35 3.69 2.49
C VAL A 29 -0.49 3.67 0.98
N ASP A 30 -0.49 4.84 0.35
CA ASP A 30 -0.70 4.91 -1.10
C ASP A 30 -0.10 6.20 -1.68
N ILE A 31 0.29 6.15 -2.95
CA ILE A 31 0.75 7.31 -3.71
C ILE A 31 -0.39 8.29 -4.01
N VAL A 32 -1.64 7.79 -4.05
CA VAL A 32 -2.85 8.61 -4.23
C VAL A 32 -3.63 8.65 -2.92
N LYS A 33 -4.04 9.85 -2.50
CA LYS A 33 -4.91 10.01 -1.33
C LYS A 33 -6.23 9.26 -1.52
N SER A 34 -6.63 8.49 -0.50
CA SER A 34 -7.91 7.80 -0.54
C SER A 34 -9.07 8.80 -0.53
N GLU A 35 -9.94 8.74 -1.54
CA GLU A 35 -11.17 9.54 -1.55
C GLU A 35 -12.16 9.06 -0.48
N LYS A 36 -12.19 7.75 -0.23
CA LYS A 36 -13.17 7.11 0.67
C LYS A 36 -12.74 7.11 2.14
N TYR A 37 -11.44 7.07 2.40
CA TYR A 37 -10.86 7.06 3.75
C TYR A 37 -9.70 8.08 3.86
N PRO A 38 -9.93 9.37 3.55
CA PRO A 38 -8.87 10.38 3.50
C PRO A 38 -8.15 10.59 4.84
N GLU A 39 -8.82 10.29 5.95
CA GLU A 39 -8.31 10.39 7.32
C GLU A 39 -7.44 9.20 7.75
N LYS A 40 -7.56 8.05 7.05
CA LYS A 40 -6.75 6.85 7.31
C LYS A 40 -5.57 6.72 6.35
N TRP A 41 -5.42 7.67 5.44
CA TRP A 41 -4.38 7.66 4.41
C TRP A 41 -3.10 8.35 4.90
N VAL A 42 -1.97 7.77 4.53
CA VAL A 42 -0.64 8.36 4.57
C VAL A 42 0.07 8.10 3.24
N PHE A 43 0.92 9.03 2.82
CA PHE A 43 1.72 8.85 1.61
C PHE A 43 2.71 7.70 1.78
N GLY A 44 2.86 6.89 0.73
CA GLY A 44 3.97 5.96 0.58
C GLY A 44 4.04 5.40 -0.83
N ASP A 45 5.25 5.27 -1.34
CA ASP A 45 5.55 4.85 -2.70
C ASP A 45 6.46 3.62 -2.66
N VAL A 46 6.00 2.52 -3.24
CA VAL A 46 6.73 1.25 -3.22
C VAL A 46 8.00 1.28 -4.07
N THR A 47 8.14 2.25 -4.96
CA THR A 47 9.37 2.50 -5.72
C THR A 47 10.40 3.31 -4.92
N ARG A 48 10.00 3.83 -3.76
CA ARG A 48 10.81 4.67 -2.87
C ARG A 48 10.79 4.12 -1.43
N PRO A 49 11.65 3.14 -1.11
CA PRO A 49 11.67 2.45 0.18
C PRO A 49 11.66 3.38 1.40
N GLU A 50 12.36 4.50 1.32
CA GLU A 50 12.47 5.48 2.40
C GLU A 50 11.11 6.09 2.77
N SER A 51 10.17 6.15 1.82
CA SER A 51 8.82 6.65 2.05
C SER A 51 7.95 5.67 2.85
N LEU A 52 8.40 4.42 3.02
CA LEU A 52 7.63 3.36 3.70
C LEU A 52 8.08 3.14 5.15
N LEU A 53 9.26 3.63 5.54
CA LEU A 53 9.83 3.36 6.88
C LEU A 53 8.91 3.80 8.02
N GLU A 54 8.53 5.08 8.04
CA GLU A 54 7.61 5.59 9.06
C GLU A 54 6.18 5.05 8.88
N PRO A 55 5.60 5.02 7.65
CA PRO A 55 4.27 4.44 7.45
C PRO A 55 4.13 2.97 7.78
N LEU A 56 5.20 2.16 7.83
CA LEU A 56 5.13 0.75 8.20
C LEU A 56 5.50 0.48 9.66
N LYS A 57 5.97 1.48 10.40
CA LYS A 57 6.31 1.34 11.81
C LYS A 57 5.08 0.97 12.65
N GLY A 58 5.26 0.01 13.55
CA GLY A 58 4.21 -0.48 14.47
C GLY A 58 3.08 -1.27 13.78
N SER A 59 3.29 -1.70 12.54
CA SER A 59 2.32 -2.51 11.82
C SER A 59 2.46 -3.98 12.22
N ASP A 60 1.36 -4.58 12.70
CA ASP A 60 1.34 -6.03 13.04
C ASP A 60 1.15 -6.88 11.78
N VAL A 61 0.42 -6.33 10.81
CA VAL A 61 0.09 -6.97 9.54
C VAL A 61 0.22 -5.94 8.43
N ILE A 62 0.89 -6.33 7.34
CA ILE A 62 1.00 -5.54 6.11
C ILE A 62 0.33 -6.32 4.98
N ILE A 63 -0.60 -5.67 4.29
CA ILE A 63 -1.30 -6.20 3.12
C ILE A 63 -0.88 -5.35 1.93
N ASN A 64 -0.03 -5.91 1.05
CA ASN A 64 0.43 -5.22 -0.14
C ASN A 64 -0.55 -5.43 -1.31
N LEU A 65 -1.28 -4.37 -1.66
CA LEU A 65 -2.16 -4.29 -2.83
C LEU A 65 -1.65 -3.29 -3.88
N ALA A 66 -0.45 -2.73 -3.69
CA ALA A 66 0.14 -1.83 -4.69
C ALA A 66 0.45 -2.63 -5.96
N ALA A 67 -0.20 -2.24 -7.05
CA ALA A 67 0.04 -2.85 -8.34
C ALA A 67 -0.22 -1.85 -9.47
N GLN A 68 0.55 -1.99 -10.55
CA GLN A 68 0.25 -1.34 -11.83
C GLN A 68 -0.31 -2.37 -12.81
N HIS A 69 -1.43 -2.03 -13.45
CA HIS A 69 -2.03 -2.87 -14.48
C HIS A 69 -1.24 -2.74 -15.78
N LYS A 70 -0.85 -3.89 -16.35
CA LYS A 70 -0.02 -3.98 -17.57
C LYS A 70 -0.60 -3.20 -18.75
N ASP A 71 -1.93 -3.12 -18.84
CA ASP A 71 -2.62 -2.49 -19.97
C ASP A 71 -2.55 -0.95 -19.95
N ASN A 72 -2.24 -0.34 -18.80
CA ASN A 72 -2.30 1.11 -18.59
C ASN A 72 -0.98 1.71 -18.07
N VAL A 73 0.13 0.98 -18.17
CA VAL A 73 1.41 1.38 -17.55
C VAL A 73 2.43 1.80 -18.59
N HIS A 74 2.81 3.08 -18.57
CA HIS A 74 3.89 3.64 -19.39
C HIS A 74 4.78 4.52 -18.49
N PRO A 75 6.11 4.34 -18.52
CA PRO A 75 6.85 3.32 -19.26
C PRO A 75 6.59 1.90 -18.74
N ILE A 76 6.85 0.88 -19.57
CA ILE A 76 6.68 -0.54 -19.18
C ILE A 76 7.54 -0.89 -17.95
N SER A 77 8.66 -0.21 -17.72
CA SER A 77 9.52 -0.44 -16.55
C SER A 77 8.76 -0.23 -15.23
N LEU A 78 7.82 0.72 -15.18
CA LEU A 78 7.01 1.00 -13.99
C LEU A 78 6.18 -0.21 -13.53
N TYR A 79 5.80 -1.10 -14.46
CA TYR A 79 5.15 -2.37 -14.11
C TYR A 79 6.06 -3.24 -13.25
N TYR A 80 7.33 -3.37 -13.63
CA TYR A 80 8.31 -4.19 -12.91
C TYR A 80 8.75 -3.51 -11.62
N GLU A 81 9.02 -2.20 -11.67
CA GLU A 81 9.42 -1.41 -10.50
C GLU A 81 8.39 -1.51 -9.38
N VAL A 82 7.09 -1.41 -9.71
CA VAL A 82 6.02 -1.50 -8.72
C VAL A 82 5.73 -2.95 -8.30
N ASN A 83 5.49 -3.84 -9.26
CA ASN A 83 4.96 -5.18 -8.96
C ASN A 83 6.02 -6.18 -8.52
N VAL A 84 7.29 -5.99 -8.90
CA VAL A 84 8.38 -6.93 -8.62
C VAL A 84 9.35 -6.33 -7.60
N ASP A 85 9.94 -5.18 -7.92
CA ASP A 85 10.99 -4.62 -7.06
C ASP A 85 10.40 -3.98 -5.80
N GLY A 86 9.27 -3.27 -5.92
CA GLY A 86 8.46 -2.79 -4.81
C GLY A 86 8.08 -3.93 -3.86
N ALA A 87 7.70 -5.09 -4.39
CA ALA A 87 7.37 -6.26 -3.57
C ALA A 87 8.59 -6.81 -2.79
N LYS A 88 9.79 -6.81 -3.38
CA LYS A 88 11.03 -7.28 -2.72
C LYS A 88 11.44 -6.39 -1.56
N ILE A 89 11.23 -5.08 -1.68
CA ILE A 89 11.56 -4.10 -0.63
C ILE A 89 10.88 -4.46 0.70
N PHE A 90 9.64 -4.97 0.66
CA PHE A 90 8.94 -5.40 1.88
C PHE A 90 9.64 -6.54 2.61
N VAL A 91 10.17 -7.52 1.86
CA VAL A 91 10.93 -8.62 2.47
C VAL A 91 12.18 -8.09 3.16
N MET A 92 12.84 -7.07 2.61
CA MET A 92 14.02 -6.46 3.25
C MET A 92 13.65 -5.65 4.48
N LEU A 93 12.57 -4.87 4.44
CA LEU A 93 12.15 -4.02 5.55
C LEU A 93 11.62 -4.80 6.76
N LEU A 94 11.06 -6.00 6.55
CA LEU A 94 10.49 -6.82 7.62
C LEU A 94 11.49 -7.75 8.31
N ASN A 95 12.71 -7.89 7.76
CA ASN A 95 13.76 -8.75 8.31
C ASN A 95 14.87 -7.97 9.04
N ASN A 96 14.65 -6.68 9.33
CA ASN A 96 15.53 -5.83 10.15
C ASN A 96 14.81 -5.39 11.42
#